data_AF-C4M6C5-F1
#
_entry.id   AF-C4M6C5-F1
#
_cell.length_a   1.000
_cell.length_b   1.000
_cell.length_c   1.000
_cell.angle_alpha   90.00
_cell.angle_beta   90.00
_cell.angle_gamma   90.00
#
_symmetry.space_group_name_H-M   'P 1'
#
loop_
_entity.id
_entity.type
_entity.pdbx_description
1 polymer ?
#
loop_
_entity_poly.entity_id
_entity_poly.type
_entity_poly.pdbx_seq_one_letter_code
_entity_poly.pdbx_strand_id
1 'polypeptide(L)'
;MQKNIFIIFFLLILCVFAKYHIVIPMIGSPKKLPMLIYSAEYLANSYLHGHDDIVIDGVFLTKGCHTCDYKDIDEAEKILNDAGIKTFITPVNSNIIENNEMMKKLINIYESIFMLRKEGDYKVDGHLKFNRINFYFYETVKYALSLFPQTDFVLFMEDDEALKRNAFSKLSSVLNYISKNDKSMFESRIIPSIKGAFDNGLSPHCWWGFYGKLLNRRQLNKFLKVQKFSKFIRCGDVAQCDWIPATHEKEYIQNLGHHFGRDSKIIRKDPNFY
;
A
#
# COMPACT_ATOMS: atom_id res chain seq x y z
N MET A 1 -3.23 -22.21 -46.39
CA MET A 1 -2.68 -22.30 -45.01
C MET A 1 -1.86 -21.09 -44.56
N GLN A 2 -1.05 -20.45 -45.41
CA GLN A 2 -0.24 -19.28 -45.00
C GLN A 2 -1.02 -18.03 -44.52
N LYS A 3 -2.20 -17.74 -45.07
CA LYS A 3 -3.03 -16.59 -44.64
C LYS A 3 -3.54 -16.71 -43.19
N ASN A 4 -3.82 -17.92 -42.70
CA ASN A 4 -4.34 -18.12 -41.35
C ASN A 4 -3.24 -17.98 -40.28
N ILE A 5 -2.00 -18.30 -40.60
CA ILE A 5 -0.85 -18.13 -39.70
C ILE A 5 -0.55 -16.64 -39.49
N PHE A 6 -0.66 -15.83 -40.53
CA PHE A 6 -0.43 -14.38 -40.44
C PHE A 6 -1.48 -13.66 -39.58
N ILE A 7 -2.75 -14.08 -39.67
CA ILE A 7 -3.84 -13.53 -38.85
C ILE A 7 -3.66 -13.88 -37.36
N ILE A 8 -3.22 -15.11 -37.05
CA ILE A 8 -2.94 -15.52 -35.67
C ILE A 8 -1.74 -14.76 -35.11
N PHE A 9 -0.69 -14.53 -35.90
CA PHE A 9 0.48 -13.74 -35.49
C PHE A 9 0.11 -12.25 -35.28
N PHE A 10 -0.75 -11.69 -36.11
CA PHE A 10 -1.22 -10.30 -35.96
C PHE A 10 -2.19 -10.12 -34.77
N LEU A 11 -3.03 -11.12 -34.49
CA LEU A 11 -3.87 -11.17 -33.28
C LEU A 11 -3.04 -11.32 -32.00
N LEU A 12 -1.93 -12.07 -32.04
CA LEU A 12 -0.96 -12.18 -30.93
C LEU A 12 -0.16 -10.89 -30.72
N ILE A 13 0.10 -10.09 -31.77
CA ILE A 13 0.77 -8.78 -31.67
C ILE A 13 -0.18 -7.68 -31.16
N LEU A 14 -1.50 -7.84 -31.34
CA LEU A 14 -2.53 -6.94 -30.80
C LEU A 14 -2.91 -7.24 -29.35
N CYS A 15 -2.30 -8.25 -28.72
CA CYS A 15 -2.25 -8.28 -27.26
C CYS A 15 -1.41 -7.08 -26.82
N VAL A 16 -2.09 -5.99 -26.49
CA VAL A 16 -1.52 -4.89 -25.71
C VAL A 16 -1.05 -5.51 -24.40
N PHE A 17 0.23 -5.89 -24.35
CA PHE A 17 0.84 -6.32 -23.11
C PHE A 17 0.73 -5.14 -22.16
N ALA A 18 0.09 -5.36 -21.01
CA ALA A 18 0.06 -4.36 -19.96
C ALA A 18 1.49 -3.92 -19.67
N LYS A 19 1.68 -2.60 -19.59
CA LYS A 19 3.01 -2.01 -19.42
C LYS A 19 3.55 -2.24 -18.01
N TYR A 20 2.66 -2.27 -17.03
CA TYR A 20 3.01 -2.38 -15.62
C TYR A 20 2.19 -3.43 -14.90
N HIS A 21 2.89 -4.27 -14.15
CA HIS A 21 2.33 -5.27 -13.25
C HIS A 21 2.37 -4.77 -11.80
N ILE A 22 1.22 -4.76 -11.13
CA ILE A 22 1.08 -4.24 -9.76
C ILE A 22 0.47 -5.31 -8.85
N VAL A 23 1.00 -5.43 -7.63
CA VAL A 23 0.31 -6.12 -6.54
C VAL A 23 -0.08 -5.12 -5.47
N ILE A 24 -1.20 -5.38 -4.81
CA ILE A 24 -1.79 -4.48 -3.80
C ILE A 24 -1.95 -5.25 -2.49
N PRO A 25 -0.98 -5.21 -1.56
CA PRO A 25 -1.25 -5.59 -0.18
C PRO A 25 -2.21 -4.57 0.44
N MET A 26 -3.36 -5.05 0.93
CA MET A 26 -4.36 -4.23 1.60
C MET A 26 -4.65 -4.78 2.99
N ILE A 27 -4.46 -3.96 4.03
CA ILE A 27 -4.69 -4.36 5.43
C ILE A 27 -5.93 -3.66 5.96
N GLY A 28 -6.80 -4.43 6.62
CA GLY A 28 -7.95 -3.89 7.33
C GLY A 28 -8.21 -4.53 8.67
N SER A 29 -8.99 -3.87 9.52
CA SER A 29 -9.49 -4.44 10.77
C SER A 29 -10.93 -4.02 11.03
N PRO A 30 -11.70 -4.74 11.86
CA PRO A 30 -13.06 -4.33 12.19
C PRO A 30 -13.11 -2.90 12.74
N LYS A 31 -13.93 -2.07 12.12
CA LYS A 31 -14.17 -0.67 12.49
C LYS A 31 -15.67 -0.44 12.64
N LYS A 32 -16.04 0.71 13.22
CA LYS A 32 -17.46 1.10 13.39
C LYS A 32 -18.18 1.26 12.04
N LEU A 33 -17.45 1.69 11.03
CA LEU A 33 -17.91 1.78 9.65
C LEU A 33 -17.18 0.70 8.82
N PRO A 34 -17.81 0.14 7.78
CA PRO A 34 -17.22 -0.90 6.94
C PRO A 34 -16.21 -0.29 5.95
N MET A 35 -15.12 0.27 6.48
CA MET A 35 -14.16 1.06 5.71
C MET A 35 -13.46 0.23 4.63
N LEU A 36 -13.16 -1.05 4.90
CA LEU A 36 -12.53 -1.93 3.92
C LEU A 36 -13.42 -2.14 2.69
N ILE A 37 -14.73 -2.30 2.90
CA ILE A 37 -15.71 -2.38 1.82
C ILE A 37 -15.68 -1.09 0.98
N TYR A 38 -15.62 0.08 1.62
CA TYR A 38 -15.59 1.36 0.92
C TYR A 38 -14.31 1.49 0.09
N SER A 39 -13.15 1.18 0.68
CA SER A 39 -11.85 1.22 0.00
C SER A 39 -11.80 0.24 -1.18
N ALA A 40 -12.38 -0.96 -1.04
CA ALA A 40 -12.51 -1.92 -2.12
C ALA A 40 -13.40 -1.40 -3.26
N GLU A 41 -14.53 -0.75 -2.96
CA GLU A 41 -15.39 -0.13 -3.97
C GLU A 41 -14.69 1.02 -4.71
N TYR A 42 -13.96 1.87 -4.01
CA TYR A 42 -13.20 2.95 -4.65
C TYR A 42 -12.07 2.41 -5.53
N LEU A 43 -11.36 1.38 -5.08
CA LEU A 43 -10.34 0.70 -5.87
C LEU A 43 -10.95 0.07 -7.12
N ALA A 44 -12.01 -0.73 -6.98
CA ALA A 44 -12.70 -1.38 -8.09
C ALA A 44 -13.24 -0.35 -9.10
N ASN A 45 -13.92 0.68 -8.62
CA ASN A 45 -14.47 1.73 -9.47
C ASN A 45 -13.36 2.49 -10.21
N SER A 46 -12.26 2.82 -9.53
CA SER A 46 -11.13 3.50 -10.15
C SER A 46 -10.47 2.64 -11.23
N TYR A 47 -10.34 1.33 -10.99
CA TYR A 47 -9.78 0.39 -11.95
C TYR A 47 -10.65 0.33 -13.20
N LEU A 48 -11.96 0.13 -13.07
CA LEU A 48 -12.92 0.03 -14.18
C LEU A 48 -12.99 1.28 -15.09
N HIS A 49 -12.45 2.42 -14.66
CA HIS A 49 -12.50 3.70 -15.38
C HIS A 49 -11.17 4.10 -16.05
N GLY A 50 -10.33 3.12 -16.38
CA GLY A 50 -9.20 3.28 -17.29
C GLY A 50 -7.92 2.71 -16.72
N HIS A 51 -7.51 1.55 -17.24
CA HIS A 51 -6.37 0.78 -16.72
C HIS A 51 -5.54 0.12 -17.83
N ASP A 52 -5.62 0.63 -19.06
CA ASP A 52 -5.12 -0.06 -20.28
C ASP A 52 -3.62 -0.43 -20.22
N ASP A 53 -2.81 0.34 -19.49
CA ASP A 53 -1.38 0.09 -19.30
C ASP A 53 -1.04 -0.68 -18.01
N ILE A 54 -2.03 -1.01 -17.18
CA ILE A 54 -1.83 -1.48 -15.80
C ILE A 54 -2.65 -2.74 -15.54
N VAL A 55 -1.95 -3.79 -15.12
CA VAL A 55 -2.56 -5.01 -14.59
C VAL A 55 -2.34 -5.07 -13.09
N ILE A 56 -3.44 -5.27 -12.35
CA ILE A 56 -3.38 -5.69 -10.96
C ILE A 56 -3.27 -7.22 -10.97
N ASP A 57 -2.07 -7.75 -10.74
CA ASP A 57 -1.81 -9.19 -10.66
C ASP A 57 -2.56 -9.84 -9.49
N GLY A 58 -2.70 -9.09 -8.39
CA GLY A 58 -3.48 -9.51 -7.24
C GLY A 58 -3.64 -8.43 -6.17
N VAL A 59 -4.82 -8.38 -5.56
CA VAL A 59 -5.07 -7.70 -4.28
C VAL A 59 -4.99 -8.74 -3.16
N PHE A 60 -4.21 -8.43 -2.14
CA PHE A 60 -3.92 -9.32 -1.02
C PHE A 60 -4.51 -8.75 0.27
N LEU A 61 -5.75 -9.13 0.58
CA LEU A 61 -6.50 -8.70 1.75
C LEU A 61 -5.96 -9.39 3.00
N THR A 62 -5.47 -8.60 3.96
CA THR A 62 -4.86 -9.09 5.20
C THR A 62 -5.68 -8.66 6.40
N LYS A 63 -6.05 -9.62 7.25
CA LYS A 63 -6.71 -9.35 8.54
C LYS A 63 -5.69 -8.72 9.50
N GLY A 64 -5.86 -7.44 9.81
CA GLY A 64 -5.05 -6.67 10.75
C GLY A 64 -5.25 -7.03 12.23
N CYS A 65 -5.91 -8.15 12.52
CA CYS A 65 -6.31 -8.61 13.85
C CYS A 65 -5.97 -10.11 14.00
N HIS A 66 -5.74 -10.57 15.24
CA HIS A 66 -5.30 -11.94 15.47
C HIS A 66 -6.44 -12.97 15.66
N THR A 67 -7.64 -12.57 16.10
CA THR A 67 -8.76 -13.50 16.38
C THR A 67 -10.14 -12.88 16.17
N CYS A 68 -10.25 -11.87 15.29
CA CYS A 68 -11.50 -11.14 15.13
C CYS A 68 -12.42 -11.74 14.05
N ASP A 69 -13.73 -11.65 14.30
CA ASP A 69 -14.74 -11.80 13.26
C ASP A 69 -14.70 -10.55 12.37
N TYR A 70 -14.31 -10.70 11.11
CA TYR A 70 -14.12 -9.59 10.18
C TYR A 70 -14.80 -9.87 8.84
N LYS A 71 -16.14 -9.82 8.86
CA LYS A 71 -17.00 -10.13 7.70
C LYS A 71 -16.78 -9.19 6.51
N ASP A 72 -16.34 -7.95 6.76
CA ASP A 72 -16.06 -6.98 5.70
C ASP A 72 -15.00 -7.47 4.71
N ILE A 73 -14.10 -8.37 5.12
CA ILE A 73 -13.07 -8.90 4.24
C ILE A 73 -13.64 -9.77 3.12
N ASP A 74 -14.69 -10.54 3.41
CA ASP A 74 -15.33 -11.45 2.45
C ASP A 74 -16.17 -10.63 1.45
N GLU A 75 -16.84 -9.57 1.91
CA GLU A 75 -17.54 -8.64 1.03
C GLU A 75 -16.57 -7.84 0.15
N ALA A 76 -15.45 -7.36 0.71
CA ALA A 76 -14.40 -6.67 -0.05
C ALA A 76 -13.76 -7.59 -1.11
N GLU A 77 -13.49 -8.85 -0.77
CA GLU A 77 -13.01 -9.86 -1.72
C GLU A 77 -13.99 -10.03 -2.88
N LYS A 78 -15.29 -10.17 -2.57
CA LYS A 78 -16.33 -10.29 -3.58
C LYS A 78 -16.38 -9.07 -4.50
N ILE A 79 -16.38 -7.86 -3.94
CA ILE A 79 -16.43 -6.59 -4.71
C ILE A 79 -15.28 -6.52 -5.73
N LEU A 80 -14.06 -6.85 -5.30
CA LEU A 80 -12.89 -6.80 -6.16
C LEU A 80 -12.92 -7.90 -7.23
N ASN A 81 -13.31 -9.12 -6.87
CA ASN A 81 -13.45 -10.22 -7.83
C ASN A 81 -14.56 -9.95 -8.87
N ASP A 82 -15.69 -9.37 -8.45
CA ASP A 82 -16.78 -8.98 -9.35
C ASP A 82 -16.33 -7.88 -10.35
N ALA A 83 -15.36 -7.05 -9.96
CA ALA A 83 -14.71 -6.07 -10.84
C ALA A 83 -13.58 -6.66 -11.71
N GLY A 84 -13.38 -7.98 -11.69
CA GLY A 84 -12.34 -8.67 -12.46
C GLY A 84 -10.93 -8.57 -11.86
N ILE A 85 -10.80 -8.10 -10.61
CA ILE A 85 -9.52 -7.99 -9.90
C ILE A 85 -9.30 -9.25 -9.09
N LYS A 86 -8.25 -10.00 -9.42
CA LYS A 86 -7.88 -11.22 -8.69
C LYS A 86 -7.57 -10.89 -7.24
N THR A 87 -8.31 -11.49 -6.31
CA THR A 87 -8.19 -11.18 -4.89
C THR A 87 -7.84 -12.42 -4.06
N PHE A 88 -7.04 -12.23 -3.01
CA PHE A 88 -6.59 -13.27 -2.10
C PHE A 88 -6.73 -12.80 -0.65
N ILE A 89 -7.38 -13.59 0.20
CA ILE A 89 -7.26 -13.43 1.65
C ILE A 89 -5.94 -14.06 2.10
N THR A 90 -5.10 -13.29 2.75
CA THR A 90 -3.75 -13.73 3.13
C THR A 90 -3.77 -14.59 4.40
N PRO A 91 -2.89 -15.60 4.49
CA PRO A 91 -2.77 -16.43 5.70
C PRO A 91 -1.89 -15.77 6.79
N VAL A 92 -1.46 -14.53 6.59
CA VAL A 92 -0.52 -13.85 7.49
C VAL A 92 -1.22 -13.55 8.82
N ASN A 93 -0.57 -13.92 9.93
CA ASN A 93 -1.07 -13.66 11.29
C ASN A 93 0.04 -13.03 12.15
N SER A 94 -0.34 -12.12 13.07
CA SER A 94 0.60 -11.39 13.92
C SER A 94 1.11 -12.14 15.16
N ASN A 95 0.85 -13.45 15.29
CA ASN A 95 1.27 -14.24 16.45
C ASN A 95 2.75 -14.07 16.78
N ILE A 96 3.59 -14.09 15.75
CA ILE A 96 5.04 -14.00 15.89
C ILE A 96 5.44 -12.67 16.50
N ILE A 97 4.72 -11.57 16.23
CA ILE A 97 4.98 -10.24 16.82
C ILE A 97 4.43 -10.18 18.25
N GLU A 98 3.22 -10.68 18.48
CA GLU A 98 2.54 -10.60 19.78
C GLU A 98 3.20 -11.46 20.86
N ASN A 99 3.80 -12.58 20.46
CA ASN A 99 4.45 -13.52 21.37
C ASN A 99 5.98 -13.40 21.39
N ASN A 100 6.57 -12.42 20.71
CA ASN A 100 8.01 -12.23 20.69
C ASN A 100 8.53 -11.65 22.01
N GLU A 101 9.27 -12.44 22.81
CA GLU A 101 9.85 -11.97 24.08
C GLU A 101 10.81 -10.79 23.90
N MET A 102 11.58 -10.75 22.82
CA MET A 102 12.50 -9.65 22.55
C MET A 102 11.74 -8.37 22.24
N MET A 103 10.65 -8.44 21.46
CA MET A 103 9.78 -7.29 21.20
C MET A 103 9.13 -6.78 22.50
N LYS A 104 8.63 -7.68 23.35
CA LYS A 104 8.08 -7.31 24.68
C LYS A 104 9.11 -6.58 25.55
N LYS A 105 10.37 -7.06 25.57
CA LYS A 105 11.47 -6.39 26.29
C LYS A 105 11.81 -5.02 25.70
N LEU A 106 11.83 -4.91 24.37
CA LEU A 106 12.14 -3.65 23.68
C LEU A 106 11.05 -2.60 23.91
N ILE A 107 9.78 -2.98 23.86
CA ILE A 107 8.64 -2.08 24.15
C ILE A 107 8.85 -1.37 25.50
N ASN A 108 9.16 -2.13 26.56
CA ASN A 108 9.42 -1.57 27.90
C ASN A 108 10.61 -0.59 27.95
N ILE A 109 11.66 -0.84 27.16
CA ILE A 109 12.83 0.06 27.06
C ILE A 109 12.43 1.35 26.34
N TYR A 110 11.66 1.25 25.25
CA TYR A 110 11.22 2.42 24.49
C TYR A 110 10.23 3.30 25.24
N GLU A 111 9.34 2.72 26.03
CA GLU A 111 8.47 3.46 26.95
C GLU A 111 9.26 4.44 27.83
N SER A 112 10.40 3.97 28.34
CA SER A 112 11.27 4.75 29.22
C SER A 112 11.93 5.93 28.48
N ILE A 113 12.20 5.79 27.17
CA ILE A 113 12.87 6.82 26.35
C ILE A 113 11.87 7.84 25.78
N PHE A 114 10.68 7.41 25.37
CA PHE A 114 9.70 8.31 24.75
C PHE A 114 9.07 9.27 25.76
N MET A 115 8.84 8.84 27.01
CA MET A 115 8.43 9.76 28.08
C MET A 115 9.44 10.89 28.29
N LEU A 116 10.74 10.63 28.14
CA LEU A 116 11.79 11.64 28.26
C LEU A 116 11.79 12.64 27.11
N ARG A 117 11.27 12.26 25.93
CA ARG A 117 11.24 13.10 24.72
C ARG A 117 9.97 13.95 24.57
N LYS A 118 8.97 13.78 25.45
CA LYS A 118 7.65 14.45 25.35
C LYS A 118 6.94 14.22 24.00
N GLU A 119 7.29 13.15 23.28
CA GLU A 119 6.63 12.73 22.03
C GLU A 119 5.32 11.99 22.38
N GLY A 120 4.25 12.73 22.64
CA GLY A 120 2.99 12.22 23.20
C GLY A 120 2.19 11.24 22.33
N ASP A 121 2.54 11.11 21.04
CA ASP A 121 1.86 10.22 20.09
C ASP A 121 2.32 8.76 20.20
N TYR A 122 3.44 8.50 20.89
CA TYR A 122 4.02 7.17 21.08
C TYR A 122 3.66 6.61 22.47
N LYS A 123 2.40 6.21 22.63
CA LYS A 123 1.98 5.33 23.72
C LYS A 123 2.39 3.89 23.42
N VAL A 124 2.57 3.05 24.44
CA VAL A 124 2.92 1.60 24.37
C VAL A 124 2.22 0.88 23.23
N ASP A 125 0.89 1.01 23.20
CA ASP A 125 0.03 0.34 22.22
C ASP A 125 0.27 0.81 20.79
N GLY A 126 0.77 2.04 20.62
CA GLY A 126 1.18 2.59 19.33
C GLY A 126 2.35 1.83 18.73
N HIS A 127 3.43 1.62 19.49
CA HIS A 127 4.63 0.91 18.97
C HIS A 127 4.30 -0.52 18.53
N LEU A 128 3.54 -1.26 19.35
CA LEU A 128 3.11 -2.62 19.00
C LEU A 128 2.20 -2.61 17.78
N LYS A 129 1.21 -1.70 17.73
CA LYS A 129 0.32 -1.54 16.58
C LYS A 129 1.11 -1.27 15.29
N PHE A 130 2.02 -0.31 15.30
CA PHE A 130 2.76 0.05 14.08
C PHE A 130 3.67 -1.09 13.61
N ASN A 131 4.34 -1.81 14.52
CA ASN A 131 5.14 -2.98 14.15
C ASN A 131 4.28 -4.13 13.63
N ARG A 132 3.06 -4.31 14.16
CA ARG A 132 2.09 -5.27 13.62
C ARG A 132 1.72 -4.92 12.19
N ILE A 133 1.41 -3.66 11.90
CA ILE A 133 1.10 -3.18 10.54
C ILE A 133 2.30 -3.42 9.60
N ASN A 134 3.52 -3.06 10.01
CA ASN A 134 4.73 -3.31 9.22
C ASN A 134 4.91 -4.79 8.92
N PHE A 135 4.72 -5.66 9.92
CA PHE A 135 4.84 -7.10 9.77
C PHE A 135 3.83 -7.65 8.77
N TYR A 136 2.56 -7.25 8.89
CA TYR A 136 1.53 -7.67 7.94
C TYR A 136 1.86 -7.25 6.52
N PHE A 137 2.22 -5.99 6.29
CA PHE A 137 2.59 -5.54 4.95
C PHE A 137 3.82 -6.29 4.41
N TYR A 138 4.83 -6.52 5.26
CA TYR A 138 6.06 -7.19 4.85
C TYR A 138 5.83 -8.65 4.44
N GLU A 139 5.17 -9.43 5.28
CA GLU A 139 4.91 -10.84 5.00
C GLU A 139 3.91 -11.00 3.85
N THR A 140 2.91 -10.10 3.75
CA THR A 140 2.00 -10.10 2.60
C THR A 140 2.73 -9.76 1.31
N VAL A 141 3.65 -8.80 1.29
CA VAL A 141 4.44 -8.49 0.08
C VAL A 141 5.31 -9.66 -0.32
N LYS A 142 5.98 -10.34 0.63
CA LYS A 142 6.76 -11.55 0.29
C LYS A 142 5.89 -12.62 -0.36
N TYR A 143 4.71 -12.86 0.21
CA TYR A 143 3.76 -13.82 -0.31
C TYR A 143 3.25 -13.42 -1.71
N ALA A 144 2.95 -12.13 -1.91
CA ALA A 144 2.55 -11.62 -3.21
C ALA A 144 3.63 -11.81 -4.27
N LEU A 145 4.88 -11.48 -3.94
CA LEU A 145 6.02 -11.58 -4.86
C LEU A 145 6.47 -13.01 -5.13
N SER A 146 6.15 -13.98 -4.26
CA SER A 146 6.41 -15.39 -4.54
C SER A 146 5.41 -15.97 -5.55
N LEU A 147 4.18 -15.44 -5.59
CA LEU A 147 3.16 -15.82 -6.57
C LEU A 147 3.30 -15.03 -7.89
N PHE A 148 3.73 -13.78 -7.81
CA PHE A 148 3.87 -12.86 -8.94
C PHE A 148 5.29 -12.29 -9.02
N PRO A 149 6.28 -13.11 -9.43
CA PRO A 149 7.67 -12.68 -9.50
C PRO A 149 7.93 -11.58 -10.53
N GLN A 150 7.03 -11.38 -11.51
CA GLN A 150 7.12 -10.36 -12.55
C GLN A 150 6.63 -8.96 -12.14
N THR A 151 6.02 -8.81 -10.96
CA THR A 151 5.45 -7.53 -10.51
C THR A 151 6.46 -6.38 -10.58
N ASP A 152 6.09 -5.24 -11.15
CA ASP A 152 6.93 -4.05 -11.27
C ASP A 152 6.82 -3.15 -10.03
N PHE A 153 5.60 -3.01 -9.52
CA PHE A 153 5.26 -2.10 -8.42
C PHE A 153 4.41 -2.78 -7.35
N VAL A 154 4.58 -2.31 -6.11
CA VAL A 154 3.73 -2.66 -4.98
C VAL A 154 3.02 -1.39 -4.52
N LEU A 155 1.69 -1.40 -4.54
CA LEU A 155 0.85 -0.33 -4.01
C LEU A 155 0.29 -0.78 -2.66
N PHE A 156 0.82 -0.22 -1.57
CA PHE A 156 0.32 -0.47 -0.23
C PHE A 156 -0.96 0.31 -0.02
N MET A 157 -1.98 -0.39 0.50
CA MET A 157 -3.25 0.23 0.88
C MET A 157 -3.68 -0.19 2.29
N GLU A 158 -4.34 0.72 2.99
CA GLU A 158 -5.07 0.47 4.23
C GLU A 158 -6.57 0.43 3.93
N ASP A 159 -7.38 0.10 4.95
CA ASP A 159 -8.83 -0.01 4.83
C ASP A 159 -9.56 1.33 4.84
N ASP A 160 -8.88 2.48 4.87
CA ASP A 160 -9.49 3.81 5.00
C ASP A 160 -9.09 4.82 3.91
N GLU A 161 -9.09 4.36 2.66
CA GLU A 161 -8.62 5.09 1.50
C GLU A 161 -9.63 5.12 0.34
N ALA A 162 -9.76 6.27 -0.32
CA ALA A 162 -10.56 6.43 -1.53
C ALA A 162 -9.67 6.86 -2.69
N LEU A 163 -9.61 6.06 -3.76
CA LEU A 163 -9.00 6.48 -5.02
C LEU A 163 -9.98 7.31 -5.84
N LYS A 164 -9.49 8.33 -6.53
CA LYS A 164 -10.30 9.07 -7.51
C LYS A 164 -10.70 8.12 -8.64
N ARG A 165 -11.88 8.31 -9.22
CA ARG A 165 -12.40 7.51 -10.34
C ARG A 165 -11.40 7.36 -11.51
N ASN A 166 -10.59 8.37 -11.80
CA ASN A 166 -9.58 8.32 -12.87
C ASN A 166 -8.14 8.08 -12.37
N ALA A 167 -7.96 7.50 -11.18
CA ALA A 167 -6.62 7.29 -10.62
C ALA A 167 -5.78 6.37 -11.49
N PHE A 168 -6.30 5.21 -11.96
CA PHE A 168 -5.53 4.27 -12.78
C PHE A 168 -5.16 4.85 -14.16
N SER A 169 -6.04 5.63 -14.77
CA SER A 169 -5.75 6.34 -16.03
C SER A 169 -4.55 7.29 -15.87
N LYS A 170 -4.43 7.95 -14.72
CA LYS A 170 -3.30 8.82 -14.39
C LYS A 170 -2.08 8.05 -13.89
N LEU A 171 -2.28 6.90 -13.26
CA LEU A 171 -1.24 6.12 -12.62
C LEU A 171 -0.16 5.69 -13.62
N SER A 172 -0.49 5.40 -14.89
CA SER A 172 0.51 5.06 -15.91
C SER A 172 1.60 6.14 -16.02
N SER A 173 1.22 7.43 -16.02
CA SER A 173 2.17 8.55 -16.04
C SER A 173 3.07 8.60 -14.79
N VAL A 174 2.52 8.28 -13.63
CA VAL A 174 3.24 8.22 -12.34
C VAL A 174 4.25 7.09 -12.35
N LEU A 175 3.86 5.89 -12.76
CA LEU A 175 4.74 4.73 -12.86
C LEU A 175 5.89 5.00 -13.83
N ASN A 176 5.60 5.60 -15.00
CA ASN A 176 6.62 6.05 -15.95
C ASN A 176 7.63 7.01 -15.32
N TYR A 177 7.16 8.00 -14.56
CA TYR A 177 8.02 8.94 -13.86
C TYR A 177 8.90 8.22 -12.83
N ILE A 178 8.31 7.34 -12.02
CA ILE A 178 9.02 6.59 -10.98
C ILE A 178 10.12 5.71 -11.59
N SER A 179 9.81 4.97 -12.66
CA SER A 179 10.79 4.13 -13.36
C SER A 179 11.95 4.92 -13.94
N LYS A 180 11.74 6.16 -14.41
CA LYS A 180 12.80 7.02 -14.97
C LYS A 180 13.69 7.66 -13.91
N ASN A 181 13.19 7.86 -12.69
CA ASN A 181 13.88 8.62 -11.64
C ASN A 181 14.24 7.77 -10.40
N ASP A 182 14.16 6.44 -10.49
CA ASP A 182 14.29 5.49 -9.38
C ASP A 182 15.58 5.65 -8.52
N LYS A 183 16.64 6.23 -9.09
CA LYS A 183 17.92 6.47 -8.44
C LYS A 183 17.89 7.59 -7.40
N SER A 184 17.04 8.60 -7.58
CA SER A 184 16.97 9.78 -6.70
C SER A 184 15.78 9.74 -5.72
N MET A 185 15.02 8.66 -5.74
CA MET A 185 13.82 8.51 -4.92
C MET A 185 13.95 7.32 -3.98
N PHE A 186 13.63 7.56 -2.70
CA PHE A 186 13.50 6.50 -1.73
C PHE A 186 12.14 5.80 -1.90
N GLU A 187 11.08 6.58 -2.07
CA GLU A 187 9.73 6.07 -2.21
C GLU A 187 8.79 7.02 -2.98
N SER A 188 7.55 6.58 -3.16
CA SER A 188 6.51 7.38 -3.79
C SER A 188 5.16 7.16 -3.11
N ARG A 189 4.26 8.15 -3.21
CA ARG A 189 2.95 8.13 -2.59
C ARG A 189 1.88 8.71 -3.50
N ILE A 190 0.77 7.99 -3.63
CA ILE A 190 -0.37 8.39 -4.46
C ILE A 190 -1.59 8.88 -3.66
N ILE A 191 -1.57 8.73 -2.33
CA ILE A 191 -2.60 9.23 -1.41
C ILE A 191 -1.91 9.94 -0.24
N PRO A 192 -1.58 11.24 -0.34
CA PRO A 192 -1.03 11.98 0.80
C PRO A 192 -2.11 12.29 1.83
N SER A 193 -1.83 12.08 3.12
CA SER A 193 -2.79 12.30 4.23
C SER A 193 -3.06 13.78 4.55
N ILE A 194 -2.21 14.70 4.09
CA ILE A 194 -2.32 16.13 4.43
C ILE A 194 -3.20 16.86 3.42
N LYS A 195 -4.38 17.32 3.86
CA LYS A 195 -5.20 18.32 3.12
C LYS A 195 -4.37 19.59 2.91
N GLY A 196 -4.16 19.99 1.66
CA GLY A 196 -3.58 21.30 1.32
C GLY A 196 -2.07 21.33 1.05
N ALA A 197 -1.32 20.25 1.26
CA ALA A 197 0.08 20.15 0.86
C ALA A 197 0.17 19.56 -0.55
N PHE A 198 -0.02 20.41 -1.57
CA PHE A 198 -0.03 19.99 -2.99
C PHE A 198 1.31 20.28 -3.67
N ASP A 199 2.40 19.74 -3.14
CA ASP A 199 3.61 19.62 -3.93
C ASP A 199 3.54 18.30 -4.71
N ASN A 200 2.80 18.29 -5.82
CA ASN A 200 2.93 17.20 -6.79
C ASN A 200 4.39 17.22 -7.28
N GLY A 201 5.10 16.11 -7.11
CA GLY A 201 6.51 16.05 -7.45
C GLY A 201 7.39 15.55 -6.32
N LEU A 202 8.67 15.90 -6.40
CA LEU A 202 9.68 15.45 -5.46
C LEU A 202 9.72 16.35 -4.23
N SER A 203 9.56 15.76 -3.06
CA SER A 203 9.67 16.45 -1.78
C SER A 203 10.84 15.92 -0.96
N PRO A 204 11.57 16.79 -0.24
CA PRO A 204 12.54 16.37 0.78
C PRO A 204 11.86 15.97 2.09
N HIS A 205 10.56 16.23 2.23
CA HIS A 205 9.78 15.84 3.39
C HIS A 205 9.32 14.38 3.27
N CYS A 206 9.02 13.79 4.41
CA CYS A 206 8.51 12.43 4.50
C CYS A 206 7.12 12.43 5.13
N TRP A 207 6.23 11.60 4.58
CA TRP A 207 4.89 11.39 5.13
C TRP A 207 4.80 10.03 5.82
N TRP A 208 4.18 10.00 7.00
CA TRP A 208 3.93 8.76 7.73
C TRP A 208 2.83 7.95 7.04
N GLY A 209 2.69 6.68 7.40
CA GLY A 209 1.66 5.76 6.93
C GLY A 209 1.99 4.99 5.66
N PHE A 210 1.28 3.87 5.47
CA PHE A 210 1.36 3.05 4.26
C PHE A 210 0.30 3.42 3.22
N TYR A 211 -0.71 4.21 3.59
CA TYR A 211 -1.76 4.69 2.71
C TYR A 211 -1.19 5.26 1.39
N GLY A 212 -1.55 4.61 0.29
CA GLY A 212 -1.15 4.95 -1.07
C GLY A 212 0.35 4.93 -1.32
N LYS A 213 1.16 4.25 -0.51
CA LYS A 213 2.60 4.11 -0.74
C LYS A 213 2.81 3.21 -1.96
N LEU A 214 3.56 3.70 -2.94
CA LEU A 214 3.77 3.05 -4.23
C LEU A 214 5.27 2.88 -4.46
N LEU A 215 5.74 1.64 -4.41
CA LEU A 215 7.16 1.32 -4.52
C LEU A 215 7.42 0.46 -5.74
N ASN A 216 8.36 0.87 -6.59
CA ASN A 216 8.96 -0.05 -7.56
C ASN A 216 9.86 -1.07 -6.85
N ARG A 217 10.32 -2.11 -7.56
CA ARG A 217 11.21 -3.16 -7.01
C ARG A 217 12.43 -2.63 -6.26
N ARG A 218 13.07 -1.58 -6.77
CA ARG A 218 14.27 -1.00 -6.15
C ARG A 218 13.93 -0.29 -4.85
N GLN A 219 12.92 0.58 -4.88
CA GLN A 219 12.42 1.31 -3.71
C GLN A 219 11.95 0.33 -2.65
N LEU A 220 11.20 -0.71 -3.04
CA LEU A 220 10.80 -1.78 -2.15
C LEU A 220 12.00 -2.47 -1.50
N ASN A 221 13.01 -2.85 -2.28
CA ASN A 221 14.22 -3.47 -1.72
C ASN A 221 14.97 -2.57 -0.73
N LYS A 222 15.02 -1.25 -0.97
CA LYS A 222 15.56 -0.29 0.00
C LYS A 222 14.71 -0.26 1.27
N PHE A 223 13.40 -0.08 1.11
CA PHE A 223 12.44 -0.05 2.20
C PHE A 223 12.56 -1.31 3.07
N LEU A 224 12.54 -2.50 2.48
CA LEU A 224 12.67 -3.77 3.19
C LEU A 224 14.00 -3.90 3.96
N LYS A 225 15.10 -3.37 3.41
CA LYS A 225 16.39 -3.32 4.11
C LYS A 225 16.33 -2.39 5.32
N VAL A 226 15.77 -1.19 5.17
CA VAL A 226 15.59 -0.25 6.30
C VAL A 226 14.72 -0.89 7.39
N GLN A 227 13.60 -1.50 7.01
CA GLN A 227 12.69 -2.18 7.94
C GLN A 227 13.35 -3.32 8.72
N LYS A 228 14.28 -4.06 8.10
CA LYS A 228 15.01 -5.15 8.77
C LYS A 228 15.75 -4.65 10.03
N PHE A 229 16.27 -3.42 9.99
CA PHE A 229 17.01 -2.82 11.10
C PHE A 229 16.10 -2.01 12.03
N SER A 230 15.10 -1.31 11.48
CA SER A 230 14.28 -0.41 12.28
C SER A 230 13.19 -1.08 13.09
N LYS A 231 12.72 -2.29 12.72
CA LYS A 231 11.62 -3.00 13.39
C LYS A 231 11.79 -3.22 14.90
N PHE A 232 13.02 -3.08 15.42
CA PHE A 232 13.34 -3.20 16.84
C PHE A 232 13.54 -1.86 17.54
N ILE A 233 13.41 -0.74 16.81
CA ILE A 233 13.81 0.58 17.27
C ILE A 233 12.69 1.60 17.06
N ARG A 234 12.10 1.65 15.86
CA ARG A 234 11.02 2.56 15.50
C ARG A 234 10.04 1.89 14.55
N CYS A 235 8.82 2.42 14.46
CA CYS A 235 7.95 1.99 13.37
C CYS A 235 8.56 2.32 12.01
N GLY A 236 8.15 1.56 11.00
CA GLY A 236 8.66 1.68 9.65
C GLY A 236 8.50 3.05 9.02
N ASP A 237 7.41 3.75 9.32
CA ASP A 237 7.14 5.11 8.84
C ASP A 237 8.20 6.10 9.35
N VAL A 238 8.53 6.05 10.65
CA VAL A 238 9.51 6.97 11.23
C VAL A 238 10.91 6.64 10.74
N ALA A 239 11.26 5.35 10.67
CA ALA A 239 12.58 4.93 10.19
C ALA A 239 12.86 5.38 8.75
N GLN A 240 11.83 5.35 7.91
CA GLN A 240 11.89 5.91 6.57
C GLN A 240 12.06 7.43 6.59
N CYS A 241 11.33 8.14 7.45
CA CYS A 241 11.46 9.59 7.56
C CYS A 241 12.81 10.05 8.11
N ASP A 242 13.49 9.21 8.87
CA ASP A 242 14.88 9.42 9.25
C ASP A 242 15.83 9.13 8.06
N TRP A 243 15.47 8.19 7.17
CA TRP A 243 16.31 7.74 6.06
C TRP A 243 16.39 8.72 4.88
N ILE A 244 15.26 9.28 4.45
CA ILE A 244 15.16 10.26 3.35
C ILE A 244 16.16 11.42 3.54
N PRO A 245 16.16 12.17 4.67
CA PRO A 245 17.11 13.25 4.88
C PRO A 245 18.56 12.74 5.01
N ALA A 246 18.78 11.58 5.63
CA ALA A 246 20.11 11.02 5.81
C ALA A 246 20.79 10.59 4.50
N THR A 247 20.00 10.30 3.46
CA THR A 247 20.51 9.85 2.15
C THR A 247 20.39 10.90 1.05
N HIS A 248 19.84 12.08 1.37
CA HIS A 248 19.50 13.12 0.40
C HIS A 248 18.59 12.63 -0.75
N GLU A 249 17.88 11.53 -0.54
CA GLU A 249 16.85 11.03 -1.44
C GLU A 249 15.54 11.79 -1.22
N LYS A 250 14.58 11.63 -2.13
CA LYS A 250 13.29 12.32 -2.07
C LYS A 250 12.11 11.33 -2.04
N GLU A 251 10.98 11.80 -1.55
CA GLU A 251 9.67 11.16 -1.74
C GLU A 251 8.98 11.80 -2.95
N TYR A 252 8.45 11.00 -3.87
CA TYR A 252 7.62 11.49 -4.97
C TYR A 252 6.14 11.41 -4.60
N ILE A 253 5.43 12.53 -4.68
CA ILE A 253 4.02 12.60 -4.31
C ILE A 253 3.19 12.92 -5.53
N GLN A 254 2.09 12.18 -5.66
CA GLN A 254 0.99 12.52 -6.53
C GLN A 254 -0.31 12.38 -5.76
N ASN A 255 -1.23 13.34 -5.85
CA ASN A 255 -2.54 13.18 -5.21
C ASN A 255 -3.55 12.52 -6.18
N LEU A 256 -3.70 11.19 -6.06
CA LEU A 256 -4.67 10.38 -6.81
C LEU A 256 -5.84 9.87 -5.95
N GLY A 257 -5.90 10.23 -4.67
CA GLY A 257 -6.95 9.79 -3.78
C GLY A 257 -6.99 10.57 -2.47
N HIS A 258 -7.67 10.01 -1.49
CA HIS A 258 -7.90 10.60 -0.18
C HIS A 258 -7.82 9.53 0.91
N HIS A 259 -7.01 9.80 1.92
CA HIS A 259 -7.03 9.04 3.17
C HIS A 259 -8.11 9.63 4.07
N PHE A 260 -9.24 8.93 4.22
CA PHE A 260 -10.37 9.41 5.02
C PHE A 260 -10.26 8.97 6.48
N GLY A 261 -9.40 8.00 6.81
CA GLY A 261 -9.01 7.70 8.19
C GLY A 261 -10.19 7.45 9.14
N ARG A 262 -10.39 8.37 10.09
CA ARG A 262 -11.48 8.34 11.08
C ARG A 262 -12.66 9.23 10.72
N ASP A 263 -12.76 9.71 9.48
CA ASP A 263 -13.87 10.54 9.04
C ASP A 263 -15.18 9.75 9.17
N SER A 264 -16.02 10.17 10.13
CA SER A 264 -17.32 9.54 10.37
C SER A 264 -18.37 9.94 9.33
N LYS A 265 -18.06 10.90 8.45
CA LYS A 265 -18.92 11.38 7.38
C LYS A 265 -18.58 10.77 6.02
N ILE A 266 -17.60 9.86 5.95
CA ILE A 266 -17.29 9.18 4.70
C ILE A 266 -18.52 8.42 4.20
N ILE A 267 -18.80 8.58 2.90
CA ILE A 267 -19.91 7.93 2.22
C ILE A 267 -19.32 6.78 1.41
N ARG A 268 -20.04 5.65 1.31
CA ARG A 268 -19.61 4.45 0.55
C ARG A 268 -19.33 4.75 -0.94
N LYS A 269 -20.11 5.65 -1.54
CA LYS A 269 -20.01 6.09 -2.94
C LYS A 269 -20.01 7.61 -3.03
N ASP A 270 -18.97 8.24 -2.50
CA ASP A 270 -18.79 9.69 -2.58
C ASP A 270 -18.64 10.11 -4.06
N PRO A 271 -19.47 11.04 -4.58
CA PRO A 271 -19.41 11.50 -5.97
C PRO A 271 -18.07 12.10 -6.40
N ASN A 272 -17.22 12.52 -5.45
CA ASN A 272 -15.88 13.02 -5.76
C ASN A 272 -14.88 11.91 -6.12
N PHE A 273 -15.20 10.68 -5.75
CA PHE A 273 -14.34 9.51 -5.91
C PHE A 273 -15.00 8.39 -6.75
N TYR A 274 -16.34 8.40 -6.88
CA TYR A 274 -17.15 7.42 -7.61
C TYR A 274 -17.52 7.87 -9.05
#